data_AF-A0A258LBM3-F1
#
_entry.id   AF-A0A258LBM3-F1
#
_cell.length_a   1.000
_cell.length_b   1.000
_cell.length_c   1.000
_cell.angle_alpha   90.00
_cell.angle_beta   90.00
_cell.angle_gamma   90.00
#
_symmetry.space_group_name_H-M   'P 1'
#
loop_
_entity.id
_entity.type
_entity.pdbx_description
1 polymer ?
#
loop_
_entity_poly.entity_id
_entity_poly.type
_entity_poly.pdbx_seq_one_letter_code
_entity_poly.pdbx_strand_id
1 'polypeptide(L)'
;MDNKYTTLHTLAEISQEAPNPVQYLCTPREMILHSTFDWDLIHKHLTDLEAEGLVKVIKADTFLYTITQSGLDKISASQQKPAKELLLSFKDEVISK
;
A
#
# COMPACT_ATOMS: atom_id res chain seq x y z
N MET A 1 -11.53 3.59 -11.27
CA MET A 1 -10.26 4.20 -10.83
C MET A 1 -9.20 3.12 -10.96
N ASP A 2 -8.54 3.04 -12.11
CA ASP A 2 -7.39 2.14 -12.30
C ASP A 2 -6.17 2.83 -11.73
N ASN A 3 -6.01 2.70 -10.42
CA ASN A 3 -4.87 3.26 -9.73
C ASN A 3 -4.00 2.10 -9.25
N LYS A 4 -2.83 1.92 -9.89
CA LYS A 4 -1.82 0.95 -9.45
C LYS A 4 -1.41 1.12 -7.98
N TYR A 5 -1.53 2.33 -7.42
CA TYR A 5 -1.28 2.57 -6.00
C TYR A 5 -2.35 1.96 -5.08
N THR A 6 -3.55 1.67 -5.58
CA THR A 6 -4.53 0.85 -4.86
C THR A 6 -4.02 -0.59 -4.73
N THR A 7 -3.46 -1.17 -5.79
CA THR A 7 -2.82 -2.49 -5.71
C THR A 7 -1.60 -2.49 -4.78
N LEU A 8 -0.81 -1.42 -4.78
CA LEU A 8 0.30 -1.25 -3.83
C LEU A 8 -0.21 -1.23 -2.38
N HIS A 9 -1.30 -0.50 -2.13
CA HIS A 9 -1.92 -0.39 -0.80
C HIS A 9 -2.46 -1.74 -0.33
N THR A 10 -3.17 -2.47 -1.18
CA THR A 10 -3.60 -3.85 -0.90
C THR A 10 -2.42 -4.77 -0.54
N LEU A 11 -1.34 -4.73 -1.33
CA LEU A 11 -0.14 -5.53 -1.04
C LEU A 11 0.48 -5.17 0.31
N ALA A 12 0.49 -3.88 0.66
CA ALA A 12 1.00 -3.42 1.94
C ALA A 12 0.14 -3.93 3.11
N GLU A 13 -1.18 -3.83 3.00
CA GLU A 13 -2.11 -4.32 4.03
C GLU A 13 -1.90 -5.81 4.31
N ILE A 14 -1.86 -6.64 3.26
CA ILE A 14 -1.59 -8.08 3.39
C ILE A 14 -0.23 -8.31 4.07
N SER A 15 0.80 -7.58 3.63
CA SER A 15 2.17 -7.76 4.15
C SER A 15 2.32 -7.33 5.62
N GLN A 16 1.51 -6.38 6.09
CA GLN A 16 1.55 -5.87 7.46
C GLN A 16 1.01 -6.85 8.51
N GLU A 17 0.24 -7.87 8.08
CA GLU A 17 -0.18 -8.96 8.95
C GLU A 17 1.00 -9.88 9.32
N ALA A 18 2.09 -9.85 8.55
CA ALA A 18 3.29 -10.62 8.82
C ALA A 18 4.27 -9.87 9.75
N PRO A 19 5.08 -10.59 10.56
CA PRO A 19 6.08 -9.97 11.43
C PRO A 19 7.12 -9.10 10.69
N ASN A 20 7.39 -9.40 9.41
CA ASN A 20 8.35 -8.69 8.57
C ASN A 20 7.74 -8.39 7.19
N PRO A 21 7.09 -7.23 7.00
CA PRO A 21 6.35 -6.92 5.77
C PRO A 21 7.21 -6.93 4.50
N VAL A 22 8.45 -6.44 4.59
CA VAL A 22 9.40 -6.38 3.45
C VAL A 22 10.03 -7.73 3.08
N GLN A 23 9.76 -8.78 3.86
CA GLN A 23 10.19 -10.15 3.59
C GLN A 23 9.02 -11.08 3.28
N TYR A 24 7.78 -10.58 3.42
CA TYR A 24 6.59 -11.35 3.14
C TYR A 24 6.46 -11.57 1.62
N LEU A 25 6.18 -12.82 1.25
CA LEU A 25 6.03 -13.27 -0.13
C LEU A 25 4.55 -13.47 -0.42
N CYS A 26 3.93 -12.46 -1.02
CA CYS A 26 2.53 -12.49 -1.40
C CYS A 26 2.37 -13.27 -2.71
N THR A 27 1.40 -14.18 -2.75
CA THR A 27 1.05 -14.95 -3.94
C THR A 27 -0.02 -14.25 -4.79
N PRO A 28 -0.11 -14.58 -6.10
CA PRO A 28 -1.20 -14.16 -6.96
C PRO A 28 -2.58 -14.39 -6.34
N ARG A 29 -2.73 -15.55 -5.68
CA ARG A 29 -3.99 -15.95 -5.04
C ARG A 29 -4.37 -14.99 -3.92
N GLU A 30 -3.44 -14.62 -3.06
CA GLU A 30 -3.70 -13.66 -1.98
C GLU A 30 -4.05 -12.28 -2.54
N MET A 31 -3.33 -11.81 -3.56
CA MET A 31 -3.68 -10.54 -4.22
C MET A 31 -5.10 -10.55 -4.80
N ILE A 32 -5.51 -11.62 -5.45
CA ILE A 32 -6.86 -11.77 -6.03
C ILE A 32 -7.92 -11.78 -4.92
N LEU A 33 -7.64 -12.41 -3.78
CA LEU A 33 -8.60 -12.50 -2.67
C LEU A 33 -8.84 -11.17 -1.96
N HIS A 34 -7.85 -10.27 -1.97
CA HIS A 34 -7.91 -8.99 -1.26
C HIS A 34 -8.11 -7.79 -2.19
N SER A 35 -8.20 -8.01 -3.51
CA SER A 35 -8.39 -6.96 -4.51
C SER A 35 -9.73 -7.08 -5.22
N THR A 36 -10.27 -5.95 -5.68
CA THR A 36 -11.45 -5.89 -6.55
C THR A 36 -11.09 -5.94 -8.04
N PHE A 37 -9.80 -5.90 -8.37
CA PHE A 37 -9.30 -5.98 -9.73
C PHE A 37 -9.14 -7.44 -10.19
N ASP A 38 -9.20 -7.65 -11.50
CA ASP A 38 -8.85 -8.95 -12.08
C ASP A 38 -7.34 -9.20 -12.04
N TRP A 39 -6.96 -10.46 -12.26
CA TRP A 39 -5.56 -10.87 -12.21
C TRP A 39 -4.68 -10.12 -13.22
N ASP A 40 -5.17 -9.92 -14.44
CA ASP A 40 -4.38 -9.30 -15.51
C ASP A 40 -4.01 -7.85 -15.16
N LEU A 41 -4.97 -7.11 -14.59
CA LEU A 41 -4.76 -5.74 -14.13
C LEU A 41 -3.87 -5.68 -12.88
N ILE A 42 -4.07 -6.59 -11.92
CA ILE A 42 -3.20 -6.72 -10.74
C ILE A 42 -1.75 -6.95 -11.18
N HIS A 43 -1.54 -7.91 -12.08
CA HIS A 43 -0.21 -8.26 -12.55
C HIS A 43 0.46 -7.11 -13.30
N LYS A 44 -0.30 -6.40 -14.14
CA LYS A 44 0.16 -5.18 -14.80
C LYS A 44 0.57 -4.12 -13.79
N HIS A 45 -0.27 -3.83 -12.79
CA HIS A 45 0.05 -2.87 -11.74
C HIS A 45 1.32 -3.25 -10.96
N LEU A 46 1.46 -4.51 -10.57
CA LEU A 46 2.63 -4.99 -9.83
C LEU A 46 3.92 -4.88 -10.66
N THR A 47 3.83 -5.12 -11.97
CA THR A 47 4.96 -4.94 -12.90
C THR A 47 5.32 -3.46 -13.05
N ASP A 48 4.32 -2.57 -13.18
CA ASP A 48 4.55 -1.12 -13.24
C ASP A 48 5.17 -0.59 -11.94
N LEU A 49 4.75 -1.11 -10.78
CA LEU A 49 5.28 -0.76 -9.46
C LEU A 49 6.68 -1.31 -9.22
N GLU A 50 7.01 -2.46 -9.82
CA GLU A 50 8.39 -2.99 -9.83
C GLU A 50 9.33 -2.07 -10.61
N ALA A 51 8.90 -1.57 -11.77
CA ALA A 51 9.67 -0.59 -12.53
C ALA A 51 9.93 0.71 -11.76
N GLU A 52 9.03 1.06 -10.82
CA GLU A 52 9.22 2.18 -9.87
C GLU A 52 10.07 1.83 -8.64
N GLY A 53 10.45 0.56 -8.46
CA GLY A 53 11.20 0.10 -7.29
C GLY A 53 10.38 0.02 -6.00
N LEU A 54 9.04 0.01 -6.10
CA LEU A 54 8.13 -0.02 -4.94
C LEU A 54 7.77 -1.45 -4.54
N VAL A 55 7.79 -2.38 -5.49
CA VAL A 55 7.53 -3.81 -5.33
C VAL A 55 8.70 -4.58 -5.94
N LYS A 56 8.96 -5.80 -5.47
CA LYS A 56 9.83 -6.77 -6.15
C LYS A 56 8.99 -7.94 -6.63
N VAL A 57 9.19 -8.33 -7.89
CA VAL A 57 8.60 -9.53 -8.48
C VAL A 57 9.67 -10.62 -8.50
N ILE A 58 9.39 -11.73 -7.82
CA ILE A 58 10.25 -12.90 -7.79
C ILE A 58 9.60 -13.95 -8.69
N LYS A 59 10.32 -14.32 -9.76
CA LYS A 59 9.91 -15.37 -10.69
C LYS A 59 10.59 -16.68 -10.28
N ALA A 60 9.85 -17.53 -9.57
CA ALA A 60 10.26 -18.91 -9.26
C ALA A 60 9.33 -19.88 -10.01
N ASP A 61 8.83 -20.94 -9.37
CA ASP A 61 7.79 -21.82 -9.92
C ASP A 61 6.41 -21.13 -9.99
N THR A 62 6.23 -20.07 -9.20
CA THR A 62 5.06 -19.19 -9.23
C THR A 62 5.55 -17.76 -9.01
N PHE A 63 4.81 -16.77 -9.52
CA PHE A 63 5.10 -15.37 -9.23
C PHE A 63 4.92 -15.11 -7.74
N LEU A 64 5.89 -14.44 -7.13
CA LEU A 64 5.81 -13.96 -5.75
C LEU A 64 6.09 -12.47 -5.73
N TYR A 65 5.39 -11.75 -4.87
CA TYR A 65 5.47 -10.31 -4.77
C TYR A 65 5.83 -9.91 -3.35
N THR A 66 6.78 -8.99 -3.21
CA THR A 66 7.09 -8.43 -1.90
C THR A 66 7.19 -6.91 -2.00
N ILE A 67 6.67 -6.24 -0.98
CA ILE A 67 6.75 -4.79 -0.91
C ILE A 67 8.16 -4.37 -0.49
N THR A 68 8.67 -3.29 -1.11
CA THR A 68 9.94 -2.71 -0.68
C THR A 68 9.73 -1.70 0.43
N GLN A 69 10.81 -1.31 1.11
CA GLN A 69 10.76 -0.18 2.05
C GLN A 69 10.26 1.11 1.37
N SER A 70 10.71 1.39 0.14
CA SER A 70 10.25 2.57 -0.61
C SER A 70 8.75 2.51 -0.94
N GLY A 71 8.22 1.30 -1.20
CA GLY A 71 6.79 1.07 -1.36
C GLY A 71 5.99 1.41 -0.11
N LEU A 72 6.45 0.96 1.06
CA LEU A 72 5.85 1.29 2.36
C LEU A 72 5.90 2.80 2.63
N ASP A 73 7.06 3.42 2.44
CA ASP A 73 7.25 4.86 2.66
C ASP A 73 6.32 5.70 1.78
N LYS A 74 6.10 5.29 0.52
CA LYS A 74 5.20 5.97 -0.42
C LYS A 74 3.74 5.89 0.01
N ILE A 75 3.30 4.75 0.57
CA ILE A 75 1.95 4.62 1.12
C ILE A 75 1.82 5.47 2.38
N SER A 76 2.79 5.42 3.29
CA SER A 76 2.77 6.23 4.51
C SER A 76 2.74 7.72 4.21
N ALA A 77 3.49 8.19 3.20
CA ALA A 77 3.45 9.58 2.75
C ALA A 77 2.10 9.95 2.11
N SER A 78 1.46 9.02 1.41
CA SER A 78 0.13 9.23 0.80
C SER A 78 -1.01 9.22 1.82
N GLN A 79 -0.83 8.53 2.95
CA GLN A 79 -1.76 8.53 4.09
C GLN A 79 -1.55 9.74 5.03
N GLN A 80 -0.53 10.57 4.82
CA GLN A 80 -0.34 11.83 5.54
C GLN A 80 -1.18 12.95 4.91
N LYS A 81 -2.49 12.93 5.17
CA LYS A 81 -3.23 14.18 5.45
C LYS A 81 -3.18 14.44 6.96
N PRO A 82 -3.01 15.70 7.39
CA PRO A 82 -2.34 16.02 8.64
C PRO A 82 -3.23 15.79 9.86
N ALA A 83 -2.80 14.93 10.78
CA ALA A 83 -3.35 14.86 12.15
C ALA A 83 -3.15 16.17 12.96
N LYS A 84 -2.60 17.23 12.35
CA LYS A 84 -2.32 18.52 12.99
C LYS A 84 -3.34 19.63 12.68
N GLU A 85 -4.27 19.44 11.74
CA GLU A 85 -5.33 20.44 11.47
C GLU A 85 -6.60 20.25 12.32
N LEU A 86 -6.74 19.13 13.05
CA LEU A 86 -7.91 18.90 13.92
C LEU A 86 -7.78 19.49 15.34
N LEU A 87 -6.60 20.01 15.69
CA LEU A 87 -6.29 20.52 17.03
C LEU A 87 -6.30 22.04 17.16
N LEU A 88 -6.51 22.78 16.06
CA LEU A 88 -6.59 24.24 16.06
C LEU A 88 -8.03 24.80 16.03
N SER A 89 -9.05 23.96 15.97
CA SER A 89 -10.46 24.37 15.91
C SER A 89 -11.20 24.36 17.26
N PHE A 90 -10.51 24.06 18.37
CA PHE A 90 -11.14 23.96 19.71
C PHE A 90 -10.62 24.98 20.74
N LYS A 91 -9.81 25.97 20.35
CA LYS A 91 -9.24 26.94 21.32
C LYS A 91 -9.84 28.34 21.29
N ASP A 92 -10.75 28.66 20.37
CA ASP A 92 -11.32 30.02 20.24
C ASP A 92 -12.79 30.15 20.66
N GLU A 93 -13.27 29.37 21.64
CA GLU A 93 -14.67 29.51 22.09
C GLU A 93 -14.92 29.46 23.61
N VAL A 94 -13.92 29.74 24.46
CA VAL A 94 -14.21 29.93 25.90
C VAL A 94 -13.37 31.04 26.54
N ILE A 95 -13.39 32.25 26.00
CA ILE A 95 -13.27 33.48 26.81
C ILE A 95 -14.11 34.60 26.16
N SER A 96 -15.41 34.60 26.42
CA SER A 96 -16.17 35.85 26.49
C SER A 96 -17.52 35.64 27.18
N LYS A 97 -17.53 35.80 28.51
CA LYS A 97 -18.44 36.68 29.27
C LYS A 97 -18.25 36.51 30.76
#